data_AF-A0A9E5FCY5-F1
#
_entry.id   AF-A0A9E5FCY5-F1
#
_cell.length_a   1.000
_cell.length_b   1.000
_cell.length_c   1.000
_cell.angle_alpha   90.00
_cell.angle_beta   90.00
_cell.angle_gamma   90.00
#
_symmetry.space_group_name_H-M   'P 1'
#
loop_
_entity.id
_entity.type
_entity.pdbx_description
1 polymer ?
#
loop_
_entity_poly.entity_id
_entity_poly.type
_entity_poly.pdbx_seq_one_letter_code
_entity_poly.pdbx_strand_id
1 'polypeptide(L)'
;MMNACLNPEVAKRLADCGQSHLVDHLAHLDPIAGSLFAAELAGLDPVMLSELFQGKSLAQPLSLKQLEPPPIASAQEDPAARAVGLQALRDGLVAVVLVAGGQGSRLGSDL
;
A
#
# COMPACT_ATOMS: atom_id res chain seq x y z
N MET A 1 -37.45 -3.03 -2.88
CA MET A 1 -36.41 -2.19 -2.26
C MET A 1 -35.45 -3.14 -1.55
N MET A 2 -34.38 -3.56 -2.22
CA MET A 2 -33.37 -4.45 -1.64
C MET A 2 -32.12 -3.58 -1.38
N ASN A 3 -31.97 -3.12 -0.14
CA ASN A 3 -30.74 -2.43 0.28
C ASN A 3 -29.58 -3.42 0.25
N ALA A 4 -28.42 -2.96 -0.23
CA ALA A 4 -27.17 -3.71 -0.27
C ALA A 4 -26.93 -4.38 1.09
N CYS A 5 -26.85 -5.71 1.09
CA CYS A 5 -26.56 -6.46 2.31
C CYS A 5 -25.07 -6.38 2.59
N LEU A 6 -24.68 -5.42 3.43
CA LEU A 6 -23.36 -5.44 4.07
C LEU A 6 -23.21 -6.78 4.79
N ASN A 7 -22.10 -7.48 4.55
CA ASN A 7 -21.82 -8.72 5.27
C ASN A 7 -21.78 -8.44 6.79
N PRO A 8 -22.58 -9.13 7.61
CA PRO A 8 -22.62 -8.91 9.06
C PRO A 8 -21.27 -9.09 9.74
N GLU A 9 -20.38 -9.92 9.18
CA GLU A 9 -19.02 -10.10 9.67
C GLU A 9 -18.15 -8.85 9.47
N VAL A 10 -18.30 -8.16 8.33
CA VAL A 10 -17.60 -6.89 8.06
C VAL A 10 -18.11 -5.81 9.00
N ALA A 11 -19.44 -5.71 9.19
CA ALA A 11 -20.04 -4.76 10.13
C ALA A 11 -19.51 -4.96 11.56
N LYS A 12 -19.38 -6.22 11.99
CA LYS A 12 -18.83 -6.57 13.30
C LYS A 12 -17.35 -6.16 13.42
N ARG A 13 -16.51 -6.51 12.44
CA ARG A 13 -15.08 -6.15 12.45
C ARG A 13 -14.87 -4.62 12.51
N LEU A 14 -15.69 -3.87 11.78
CA LEU A 14 -15.69 -2.41 11.84
C LEU A 14 -16.07 -1.90 13.24
N ALA A 15 -17.13 -2.45 13.84
CA ALA A 15 -17.56 -2.09 15.18
C ALA A 15 -16.50 -2.39 16.24
N ASP A 16 -15.89 -3.57 16.19
CA ASP A 16 -14.83 -4.00 17.11
C ASP A 16 -13.58 -3.10 17.03
N CYS A 17 -13.36 -2.44 15.88
CA CYS A 17 -12.27 -1.49 15.67
C CYS A 17 -12.69 -0.01 15.85
N GLY A 18 -13.92 0.27 16.30
CA GLY A 18 -14.43 1.64 16.48
C GLY A 18 -14.76 2.39 15.18
N GLN A 19 -14.93 1.68 14.07
CA GLN A 19 -15.14 2.21 12.71
C GLN A 19 -16.60 2.08 12.23
N SER A 20 -17.58 1.98 13.15
CA SER A 20 -19.00 1.84 12.80
C SER A 20 -19.55 2.99 11.95
N HIS A 21 -18.95 4.18 12.05
CA HIS A 21 -19.42 5.37 11.32
C HIS A 21 -19.41 5.20 9.79
N LEU A 22 -18.60 4.28 9.27
CA LEU A 22 -18.53 3.99 7.84
C LEU A 22 -19.83 3.40 7.28
N VAL A 23 -20.70 2.84 8.13
CA VAL A 23 -21.93 2.17 7.70
C VAL A 23 -23.21 2.95 7.98
N ASP A 24 -23.11 4.10 8.67
CA ASP A 24 -24.26 4.90 9.13
C ASP A 24 -25.17 5.38 7.99
N HIS A 25 -24.59 5.63 6.81
CA HIS A 25 -25.30 6.17 5.65
C HIS A 25 -25.52 5.14 4.52
N LEU A 26 -25.20 3.87 4.74
CA LEU A 26 -25.38 2.81 3.73
C LEU A 26 -26.81 2.74 3.16
N ALA A 27 -27.81 2.97 4.01
CA ALA A 27 -29.21 2.93 3.62
C ALA A 27 -29.63 4.06 2.66
N HIS A 28 -28.81 5.11 2.50
CA HIS A 28 -29.06 6.24 1.61
C HIS A 28 -28.38 6.09 0.24
N LEU A 29 -27.51 5.09 0.08
CA LEU A 29 -26.85 4.82 -1.20
C LEU A 29 -27.82 4.13 -2.16
N ASP A 30 -27.68 4.40 -3.45
CA ASP A 30 -28.35 3.59 -4.46
C ASP A 30 -27.78 2.15 -4.43
N PRO A 31 -28.51 1.15 -4.94
CA PRO A 31 -28.10 -0.24 -4.84
C PRO A 31 -26.73 -0.55 -5.46
N ILE A 32 -26.31 0.19 -6.50
CA ILE A 32 -25.03 -0.02 -7.18
C ILE A 32 -23.91 0.54 -6.30
N ALA A 33 -24.03 1.80 -5.86
CA ALA A 33 -23.06 2.42 -4.96
C ALA A 33 -22.92 1.65 -3.64
N GLY A 34 -24.03 1.21 -3.06
CA GLY A 34 -24.02 0.39 -1.85
C GLY A 34 -23.30 -0.95 -2.02
N SER A 35 -23.44 -1.59 -3.19
CA SER A 35 -22.73 -2.83 -3.49
C SER A 35 -21.22 -2.61 -3.68
N LEU A 36 -20.82 -1.53 -4.36
CA LEU A 36 -19.40 -1.20 -4.57
C LEU A 36 -18.72 -0.87 -3.25
N PHE A 37 -19.35 -0.03 -2.44
CA PHE A 37 -18.82 0.34 -1.14
C PHE A 37 -18.71 -0.85 -0.17
N ALA A 38 -19.72 -1.75 -0.18
CA ALA A 38 -19.64 -2.97 0.62
C ALA A 38 -18.49 -3.89 0.18
N ALA A 39 -18.21 -3.97 -1.13
CA ALA A 39 -17.08 -4.72 -1.65
C ALA A 39 -15.73 -4.10 -1.27
N GLU A 40 -15.61 -2.78 -1.30
CA GLU A 40 -14.42 -2.06 -0.83
C GLU A 40 -14.16 -2.33 0.66
N LEU A 41 -15.19 -2.19 1.51
CA LEU A 41 -15.07 -2.46 2.94
C LEU A 41 -14.68 -3.92 3.23
N ALA A 42 -15.17 -4.88 2.44
CA ALA A 42 -14.80 -6.28 2.58
C ALA A 42 -13.32 -6.55 2.24
N GLY A 43 -12.71 -5.71 1.39
CA GLY A 43 -11.29 -5.79 1.03
C GLY A 43 -10.33 -5.19 2.07
N LEU A 44 -10.86 -4.51 3.10
CA LEU A 44 -10.06 -3.89 4.16
C LEU A 44 -9.84 -4.85 5.33
N ASP A 45 -8.70 -4.68 5.99
CA ASP A 45 -8.44 -5.25 7.32
C ASP A 45 -8.41 -4.16 8.41
N PRO A 46 -9.55 -3.87 9.07
CA PRO A 46 -9.63 -2.79 10.04
C PRO A 46 -8.78 -3.04 11.29
N VAL A 47 -8.50 -4.30 11.63
CA VAL A 47 -7.62 -4.65 12.75
C VAL A 47 -6.19 -4.24 12.43
N MET A 48 -5.67 -4.66 11.28
CA MET A 48 -4.34 -4.27 10.80
C MET A 48 -4.20 -2.75 10.68
N LEU A 49 -5.20 -2.08 10.11
CA LEU A 49 -5.20 -0.61 10.01
C LEU A 49 -5.12 0.07 11.38
N SER A 50 -5.85 -0.45 12.37
CA SER A 50 -5.82 0.05 13.74
C SER A 50 -4.44 -0.15 14.39
N GLU A 51 -3.81 -1.31 14.18
CA GLU A 51 -2.45 -1.59 14.69
C GLU A 51 -1.39 -0.68 14.05
N LEU A 52 -1.48 -0.46 12.74
CA LEU A 52 -0.61 0.47 12.00
C LEU A 52 -0.76 1.89 12.54
N PHE A 53 -2.00 2.35 12.75
CA PHE A 53 -2.28 3.69 13.29
C PHE A 53 -1.77 3.87 14.72
N GLN A 54 -1.86 2.82 15.54
CA GLN A 54 -1.32 2.81 16.91
C GLN A 54 0.22 2.67 16.95
N GLY A 55 0.87 2.55 15.78
CA GLY A 55 2.32 2.44 15.69
C GLY A 55 2.89 1.10 16.17
N LYS A 56 2.06 0.09 16.42
CA LYS A 56 2.48 -1.21 16.95
C LYS A 56 3.38 -2.00 15.99
N SER A 57 3.35 -1.66 14.70
CA SER A 57 4.17 -2.25 13.65
C SER A 57 5.16 -1.27 13.01
N LEU A 58 5.37 -0.09 13.62
CA LEU A 58 6.40 0.84 13.13
C LEU A 58 7.77 0.37 13.61
N ALA A 59 8.74 0.35 12.69
CA ALA A 59 10.12 0.08 13.03
C ALA A 59 10.57 1.04 14.14
N GLN A 60 11.29 0.52 15.15
CA GLN A 60 11.86 1.38 16.18
C GLN A 60 12.71 2.47 15.51
N PRO A 61 12.58 3.74 15.93
CA PRO A 61 13.38 4.80 15.37
C PRO A 61 14.86 4.48 15.59
N LEU A 62 15.59 4.35 14.48
CA LEU A 62 17.03 4.14 14.50
C LEU A 62 17.69 5.31 15.23
N SER A 63 18.64 5.00 16.12
CA SER A 63 19.42 6.04 16.79
C SER A 63 20.31 6.75 15.76
N LEU A 64 20.00 8.01 15.48
CA LEU A 64 20.78 8.85 14.55
C LEU A 64 22.23 9.06 15.02
N LYS A 65 22.55 8.76 16.28
CA LYS A 65 23.90 8.88 16.85
C LYS A 65 24.91 7.86 16.28
N GLN A 66 24.43 6.85 15.57
CA GLN A 66 25.25 5.75 15.03
C GLN A 66 25.29 5.75 13.49
N LEU A 67 24.83 6.83 12.85
CA LEU A 67 24.87 6.94 11.41
C LEU A 67 26.27 7.32 10.94
N GLU A 68 26.89 6.44 10.16
CA GLU A 68 28.14 6.69 9.45
C GLU A 68 27.90 6.64 7.94
N PRO A 69 28.69 7.38 7.13
CA PRO A 69 28.61 7.30 5.67
C PRO A 69 28.88 5.87 5.17
N PRO A 70 28.22 5.42 4.08
CA PRO A 70 28.58 4.15 3.47
C PRO A 70 30.01 4.21 2.91
N PRO A 71 30.71 3.07 2.82
CA PRO A 71 32.03 3.02 2.21
C PRO A 71 31.97 3.48 0.75
N ILE A 72 32.95 4.28 0.35
CA ILE A 72 33.04 4.82 -1.00
C ILE A 72 33.67 3.78 -1.92
N ALA A 73 32.93 3.32 -2.93
CA ALA A 73 33.47 2.57 -4.06
C ALA A 73 33.93 3.51 -5.18
N SER A 74 34.85 3.05 -6.03
CA SER A 74 35.33 3.81 -7.20
C SER A 74 34.17 4.12 -8.16
N ALA A 75 34.12 5.34 -8.68
CA ALA A 75 33.14 5.77 -9.68
C ALA A 75 33.57 5.45 -11.12
N GLN A 76 34.71 4.79 -11.33
CA GLN A 76 35.14 4.39 -12.66
C GLN A 76 34.25 3.26 -13.19
N GLU A 77 33.87 3.36 -14.46
CA GLU A 77 33.18 2.28 -15.16
C GLU A 77 34.09 1.04 -15.15
N ASP A 78 33.57 -0.07 -14.64
CA ASP A 78 34.23 -1.36 -14.69
C ASP A 78 33.67 -2.16 -15.88
N PRO A 79 34.45 -2.33 -16.97
CA PRO A 79 34.01 -3.09 -18.14
C PRO A 79 33.62 -4.53 -17.80
N ALA A 80 34.23 -5.13 -16.77
CA ALA A 80 33.90 -6.48 -16.34
C ALA A 80 32.50 -6.52 -15.70
N ALA A 81 32.18 -5.56 -14.83
CA ALA A 81 30.84 -5.43 -14.24
C ALA A 81 29.75 -5.25 -15.31
N ARG A 82 30.02 -4.44 -16.33
CA ARG A 82 29.11 -4.26 -17.47
C ARG A 82 28.89 -5.56 -18.25
N ALA A 83 29.96 -6.30 -18.54
CA ALA A 83 29.86 -7.57 -19.26
C ALA A 83 29.03 -8.61 -18.49
N VAL A 84 29.24 -8.70 -17.16
CA VAL A 84 28.45 -9.57 -16.27
C VAL A 84 26.98 -9.18 -16.28
N GLY A 85 26.67 -7.88 -16.15
CA GLY A 85 25.28 -7.40 -16.19
C GLY A 85 24.58 -7.70 -17.51
N LEU A 86 25.27 -7.54 -18.65
CA LEU A 86 24.74 -7.89 -19.96
C LEU A 86 24.50 -9.39 -20.12
N GLN A 87 25.34 -10.24 -19.53
CA GLN A 87 25.12 -11.68 -19.56
C GLN A 87 23.92 -12.07 -18.69
N ALA A 88 23.80 -11.52 -17.48
CA ALA A 88 22.63 -11.73 -16.62
C ALA A 88 21.32 -11.30 -17.28
N LEU A 89 21.34 -10.19 -18.03
CA LEU A 89 20.22 -9.77 -18.88
C LEU A 89 19.87 -10.81 -19.95
N ARG A 90 20.86 -11.35 -20.67
CA ARG A 90 20.65 -12.39 -21.69
C ARG A 90 20.11 -13.70 -21.10
N ASP A 91 20.57 -14.03 -19.89
CA ASP A 91 20.17 -15.26 -19.19
C ASP A 91 18.80 -15.14 -18.52
N GLY A 92 18.11 -14.00 -18.63
CA GLY A 92 16.79 -13.79 -18.03
C GLY A 92 16.81 -13.61 -16.51
N LEU A 93 17.96 -13.26 -15.94
CA LEU A 93 18.16 -13.11 -14.49
C LEU A 93 17.88 -11.69 -13.97
N VAL A 94 17.48 -10.77 -14.85
CA VAL A 94 17.25 -9.36 -14.52
C VAL A 94 15.78 -9.01 -14.71
N ALA A 95 15.20 -8.41 -13.68
CA ALA A 95 13.86 -7.83 -13.68
C ALA A 95 13.92 -6.37 -13.23
N VAL A 96 12.91 -5.58 -13.61
CA VAL A 96 12.76 -4.18 -13.21
C VAL A 96 11.45 -4.02 -12.44
N VAL A 97 11.53 -3.38 -11.28
CA VAL A 97 10.36 -2.93 -10.52
C VAL A 97 10.22 -1.42 -10.73
N LEU A 98 9.22 -1.01 -11.49
CA LEU A 98 8.90 0.40 -11.68
C LEU A 98 7.90 0.86 -10.62
N VAL A 99 8.33 1.78 -9.76
CA VAL A 99 7.44 2.41 -8.77
C VAL A 99 6.72 3.58 -9.43
N ALA A 100 5.51 3.33 -9.94
CA ALA A 100 4.66 4.31 -10.62
C ALA A 100 3.29 4.52 -9.93
N GLY A 101 3.17 4.19 -8.64
CA GLY A 101 1.91 4.30 -7.88
C GLY A 101 1.59 5.70 -7.32
N GLY A 102 2.37 6.73 -7.67
CA GLY A 102 2.13 8.08 -7.18
C GLY A 102 0.90 8.70 -7.82
N GLN A 103 0.04 9.35 -7.04
CA GLN A 103 -1.24 9.94 -7.48
C GLN A 103 -1.14 11.08 -8.52
N GLY A 104 0.06 11.52 -8.92
CA GLY A 104 0.22 12.57 -9.94
C GLY A 104 -0.32 13.97 -9.59
N SER A 105 -1.01 14.16 -8.46
CA SER A 105 -1.79 15.36 -8.14
C SER A 105 -1.01 16.69 -8.17
N ARG A 106 0.31 16.66 -7.98
CA ARG A 106 1.18 17.86 -8.07
C ARG A 106 1.54 18.26 -9.51
N LEU A 107 1.28 17.40 -10.49
CA LEU A 107 1.55 17.65 -11.90
C LEU A 107 0.39 18.36 -12.61
N GLY A 108 -0.79 18.45 -11.97
CA GLY A 108 -1.97 19.07 -12.57
C GLY A 108 -2.49 18.34 -13.82
N SER A 109 -2.31 17.02 -13.85
CA SER A 109 -2.74 16.15 -14.94
C SER A 109 -3.74 15.13 -14.41
N ASP A 110 -4.83 14.93 -15.16
CA ASP A 110 -5.92 13.99 -14.84
C ASP A 110 -5.77 12.65 -15.59
N LEU A 111 -4.56 12.31 -16.03
CA LEU A 111 -4.27 11.04 -16.70
C LEU A 111 -4.49 9.85 -15.76
#